data_AF-A0A836BF29-F1
#
_entry.id   AF-A0A836BF29-F1
#
_cell.length_a   1.000
_cell.length_b   1.000
_cell.length_c   1.000
_cell.angle_alpha   90.00
_cell.angle_beta   90.00
_cell.angle_gamma   90.00
#
_symmetry.space_group_name_H-M   'P 1'
#
loop_
_entity.id
_entity.type
_entity.pdbx_description
1 polymer ?
#
loop_
_entity_poly.entity_id
_entity_poly.type
_entity_poly.pdbx_seq_one_letter_code
_entity_poly.pdbx_strand_id
1 'polypeptide(L)'
;MNSTCSSFAPNSYLEDFEVFPERDESLGSIYVEAADKVTLKKIREITFVNARDVLGIIYNSKSGNTSLKWRQIRRNNGKVIGEASSNSLVNLSEAGVITLDWVDNYVRKKRQEDDSKVKEITS
;
A
#
# COMPACT_ATOMS: atom_id res chain seq x y z
N MET A 1 -7.96 -13.07 -4.19
CA MET A 1 -8.36 -12.11 -3.14
C MET A 1 -9.18 -10.98 -3.76
N ASN A 2 -10.41 -10.72 -3.31
CA ASN A 2 -11.15 -9.50 -3.71
C ASN A 2 -10.93 -8.43 -2.65
N SER A 3 -10.29 -7.32 -3.01
CA SER A 3 -10.21 -6.14 -2.16
C SER A 3 -11.56 -5.40 -2.17
N THR A 4 -11.87 -4.66 -1.10
CA THR A 4 -13.08 -3.82 -1.07
C THR A 4 -13.09 -2.81 -2.21
N CYS A 5 -11.94 -2.25 -2.57
CA CYS A 5 -11.83 -1.28 -3.67
C CYS A 5 -12.15 -1.89 -5.04
N SER A 6 -11.64 -3.08 -5.32
CA SER A 6 -11.92 -3.78 -6.58
C SER A 6 -13.39 -4.21 -6.70
N SER A 7 -14.09 -4.44 -5.59
CA SER A 7 -15.51 -4.84 -5.62
C SER A 7 -16.47 -3.69 -6.01
N PHE A 8 -16.05 -2.44 -5.82
CA PHE A 8 -16.86 -1.25 -6.16
C PHE A 8 -16.42 -0.57 -7.46
N ALA A 9 -15.30 -0.99 -8.05
CA ALA A 9 -14.79 -0.43 -9.28
C ALA A 9 -15.62 -0.89 -10.48
N PRO A 10 -16.07 0.03 -11.36
CA PRO A 10 -16.57 -0.33 -12.68
C PRO A 10 -15.52 -1.13 -13.45
N ASN A 11 -15.94 -2.09 -14.27
CA ASN A 11 -15.01 -2.94 -15.04
C ASN A 11 -14.02 -2.12 -15.88
N SER A 12 -14.48 -1.02 -16.48
CA SER A 12 -13.63 -0.12 -17.28
C SER A 12 -12.48 0.52 -16.49
N TYR A 13 -12.59 0.62 -15.17
CA TYR A 13 -11.54 1.19 -14.31
C TYR A 13 -10.55 0.14 -13.81
N LEU A 14 -10.91 -1.15 -13.88
CA LEU A 14 -10.03 -2.23 -13.42
C LEU A 14 -8.87 -2.48 -14.39
N GLU A 15 -9.05 -2.16 -15.66
CA GLU A 15 -8.06 -2.35 -16.72
C GLU A 15 -7.27 -1.06 -17.04
N ASP A 16 -7.67 0.07 -16.46
CA ASP A 16 -7.02 1.36 -16.68
C ASP A 16 -5.95 1.63 -15.61
N PHE A 17 -4.68 1.55 -16.03
CA PHE A 17 -3.51 1.73 -15.15
C PHE A 17 -3.34 3.16 -14.63
N GLU A 18 -4.07 4.14 -15.17
CA GLU A 18 -4.07 5.53 -14.69
C GLU A 18 -5.20 5.78 -13.68
N VAL A 19 -6.08 4.81 -13.41
CA VAL A 19 -7.20 4.97 -12.48
C VAL A 19 -6.86 4.38 -11.12
N PHE A 20 -6.94 5.22 -10.09
CA PHE A 20 -6.64 4.84 -8.71
C PHE A 20 -7.87 5.04 -7.81
N PRO A 21 -8.10 4.12 -6.85
CA PRO A 21 -9.06 4.35 -5.78
C PRO A 21 -8.42 5.19 -4.66
N GLU A 22 -9.10 6.25 -4.25
CA GLU A 22 -8.81 7.01 -3.04
C GLU A 22 -9.90 6.79 -1.98
N ARG A 23 -9.52 6.91 -0.72
CA ARG A 23 -10.41 6.75 0.43
C ARG A 23 -9.98 7.63 1.59
N ASP A 24 -10.97 8.18 2.29
CA ASP A 24 -10.80 9.10 3.41
C ASP A 24 -10.19 8.44 4.65
N GLU A 25 -9.50 9.23 5.48
CA GLU A 25 -8.80 8.80 6.70
C GLU A 25 -9.72 8.12 7.72
N SER A 26 -10.98 8.56 7.82
CA SER A 26 -11.97 8.01 8.76
C SER A 26 -12.22 6.50 8.61
N LEU A 27 -11.89 5.93 7.44
CA LEU A 27 -12.05 4.50 7.15
C LEU A 27 -10.69 3.79 6.94
N GLY A 28 -9.58 4.50 7.10
CA GLY A 28 -8.25 4.13 6.63
C GLY A 28 -7.98 4.74 5.25
N SER A 29 -6.91 5.53 5.13
CA SER A 29 -6.70 6.33 3.93
C SER A 29 -6.05 5.57 2.79
N ILE A 30 -6.53 5.84 1.57
CA ILE A 30 -5.78 5.59 0.33
C ILE A 30 -5.71 6.94 -0.38
N TYR A 31 -4.51 7.41 -0.66
CA TYR A 31 -4.31 8.72 -1.27
C TYR A 31 -3.21 8.67 -2.32
N VAL A 32 -3.44 9.31 -3.46
CA VAL A 32 -2.49 9.39 -4.57
C VAL A 32 -2.07 10.85 -4.78
N GLU A 33 -0.78 11.11 -4.69
CA GLU A 33 -0.15 12.37 -5.06
C GLU A 33 0.38 12.24 -6.48
N ALA A 34 -0.03 13.14 -7.38
CA ALA A 34 0.32 13.10 -8.80
C ALA A 34 0.38 14.52 -9.35
N ALA A 35 1.14 14.72 -10.43
CA ALA A 35 1.27 16.05 -11.06
C ALA A 35 0.00 16.46 -11.81
N ASP A 36 -0.68 15.49 -12.42
CA ASP A 36 -2.00 15.65 -13.01
C ASP A 36 -2.96 14.65 -12.36
N LYS A 37 -4.04 15.16 -11.76
CA LYS A 37 -5.03 14.34 -11.05
C LYS A 37 -6.42 14.91 -11.26
N VAL A 38 -7.32 14.08 -11.79
CA VAL A 38 -8.71 14.43 -12.04
C VAL A 38 -9.63 13.42 -11.35
N THR A 39 -10.58 13.92 -10.57
CA THR A 39 -11.64 13.08 -9.98
C THR A 39 -12.59 12.60 -11.07
N LEU A 40 -12.72 11.28 -11.23
CA LEU A 40 -13.65 10.68 -12.17
C LEU A 40 -15.04 10.54 -11.54
N LYS A 41 -15.12 9.82 -10.42
CA LYS A 41 -16.40 9.51 -9.77
C LYS A 41 -16.20 9.06 -8.33
N LYS A 42 -17.11 9.46 -7.44
CA LYS A 42 -17.25 8.87 -6.10
C LYS A 42 -18.34 7.81 -6.10
N ILE A 43 -18.01 6.61 -5.61
CA ILE A 43 -18.95 5.51 -5.43
C ILE A 43 -18.83 5.05 -3.97
N ARG A 44 -19.88 5.31 -3.18
CA ARG A 44 -19.88 5.12 -1.72
C ARG A 44 -18.71 5.89 -1.09
N GLU A 45 -17.82 5.17 -0.41
CA GLU A 45 -16.68 5.72 0.33
C GLU A 45 -15.39 5.75 -0.49
N ILE A 46 -15.44 5.37 -1.78
CA ILE A 46 -14.26 5.34 -2.65
C ILE A 46 -14.41 6.42 -3.72
N THR A 47 -13.37 7.23 -3.86
CA THR A 47 -13.24 8.22 -4.93
C THR A 47 -12.28 7.67 -5.97
N PHE A 48 -12.74 7.45 -7.19
CA PHE A 48 -11.86 7.08 -8.30
C PHE A 48 -11.29 8.33 -8.95
N VAL A 49 -9.97 8.37 -9.11
CA VAL A 49 -9.23 9.45 -9.74
C VAL A 49 -8.46 8.90 -10.93
N ASN A 50 -8.39 9.65 -12.02
CA ASN A 50 -7.37 9.44 -13.04
C ASN A 50 -6.15 10.26 -12.61
N ALA A 51 -4.98 9.61 -12.48
CA ALA A 51 -3.77 10.23 -12.00
C ALA A 51 -2.58 9.89 -12.92
N ARG A 52 -1.90 10.93 -13.40
CA ARG A 52 -0.71 10.83 -14.25
C ARG A 52 0.49 11.47 -13.57
N ASP A 53 1.66 10.92 -13.86
CA ASP A 53 2.92 11.30 -13.22
C ASP A 53 2.80 11.23 -11.67
N VAL A 54 2.46 10.02 -11.19
CA VAL A 54 2.30 9.73 -9.76
C VAL A 54 3.63 9.94 -9.02
N LEU A 55 3.59 10.81 -8.01
CA LEU A 55 4.72 11.20 -7.17
C LEU A 55 4.75 10.43 -5.86
N GLY A 56 3.58 10.07 -5.33
CA GLY A 56 3.46 9.40 -4.04
C GLY A 56 2.14 8.68 -3.85
N ILE A 57 2.15 7.62 -3.05
CA ILE A 57 0.95 6.89 -2.65
C ILE A 57 1.01 6.65 -1.14
N ILE A 58 -0.09 6.91 -0.45
CA ILE A 58 -0.22 6.64 0.99
C ILE A 58 -1.34 5.64 1.18
N TYR A 59 -1.07 4.59 1.97
CA TYR A 59 -2.05 3.61 2.38
C TYR A 59 -2.00 3.39 3.88
N ASN A 60 -3.13 3.61 4.55
CA ASN A 60 -3.35 3.23 5.93
C ASN A 60 -4.54 2.27 6.01
N SER A 61 -4.33 1.10 6.61
CA SER A 61 -5.43 0.16 6.84
C SER A 61 -6.39 0.71 7.89
N LYS A 62 -7.67 0.34 7.77
CA LYS A 62 -8.68 0.69 8.79
C LYS A 62 -8.29 0.22 10.20
N SER A 63 -7.61 -0.92 10.29
CA SER A 63 -7.16 -1.52 11.54
C SER A 63 -5.94 -0.82 12.16
N GLY A 64 -5.24 0.06 11.43
CA GLY A 64 -3.98 0.68 11.87
C GLY A 64 -2.76 -0.23 11.75
N ASN A 65 -2.92 -1.53 11.51
CA ASN A 65 -1.81 -2.49 11.41
C ASN A 65 -0.99 -2.36 10.11
N THR A 66 -1.32 -1.43 9.23
CA THR A 66 -0.54 -1.16 8.03
C THR A 66 -0.56 0.33 7.76
N SER A 67 0.63 0.90 7.66
CA SER A 67 0.86 2.29 7.26
C SER A 67 2.02 2.28 6.27
N LEU A 68 1.71 2.49 5.00
CA LEU A 68 2.67 2.44 3.91
C LEU A 68 2.67 3.76 3.15
N LYS A 69 3.88 4.17 2.78
CA LYS A 69 4.11 5.31 1.89
C LYS A 69 5.02 4.85 0.77
N TRP A 70 4.57 5.01 -0.46
CA TRP A 70 5.40 4.90 -1.64
C TRP A 70 5.76 6.29 -2.14
N ARG A 71 7.03 6.49 -2.51
CA ARG A 71 7.49 7.73 -3.15
C ARG A 71 8.25 7.41 -4.41
N GLN A 72 7.97 8.14 -5.48
CA GLN A 72 8.71 8.08 -6.73
C GLN A 72 10.19 8.41 -6.49
N ILE A 73 11.07 7.62 -7.11
CA ILE A 73 12.51 7.89 -7.17
C ILE A 73 12.90 8.29 -8.60
N ARG A 74 12.47 7.49 -9.59
CA ARG A 74 12.74 7.74 -11.02
C ARG A 74 11.69 7.09 -11.91
N ARG A 75 11.03 7.86 -12.78
CA ARG A 75 9.96 7.37 -13.67
C ARG A 75 8.94 6.56 -12.84
N ASN A 76 8.69 5.31 -13.20
CA ASN A 76 7.70 4.48 -12.49
C ASN A 76 8.30 3.70 -11.30
N ASN A 77 9.59 3.89 -11.01
CA ASN A 77 10.25 3.27 -9.87
C ASN A 77 10.14 4.16 -8.64
N GLY A 78 9.85 3.56 -7.50
CA GLY A 78 9.80 4.24 -6.23
C GLY A 78 10.15 3.34 -5.06
N LYS A 79 10.15 3.94 -3.87
CA LYS A 79 10.49 3.27 -2.62
C LYS A 79 9.24 3.19 -1.75
N VAL A 80 8.92 1.99 -1.28
CA VAL A 80 7.95 1.77 -0.21
C VAL A 80 8.65 1.86 1.14
N ILE A 81 8.06 2.60 2.08
CA ILE A 81 8.44 2.64 3.49
C ILE A 81 7.20 2.48 4.38
N GLY A 82 7.43 2.08 5.63
CA GLY A 82 6.39 2.02 6.66
C GLY A 82 6.25 0.63 7.26
N GLU A 83 5.09 0.38 7.87
CA GLU A 83 4.76 -0.85 8.57
C GLU A 83 3.67 -1.61 7.80
N ALA A 84 3.87 -2.91 7.62
CA ALA A 84 2.93 -3.79 6.94
C ALA A 84 2.53 -4.94 7.86
N SER A 85 1.24 -5.23 7.90
CA SER A 85 0.75 -6.49 8.46
C SER A 85 1.22 -7.65 7.58
N SER A 86 1.25 -8.88 8.13
CA SER A 86 1.61 -10.07 7.36
C SER A 86 0.78 -10.25 6.10
N ASN A 87 -0.53 -9.95 6.16
CA ASN A 87 -1.42 -10.00 5.00
C ASN A 87 -1.06 -8.96 3.94
N SER A 88 -0.67 -7.76 4.38
CA SER A 88 -0.22 -6.70 3.47
C SER A 88 1.09 -7.09 2.79
N LEU A 89 2.03 -7.74 3.49
CA LEU A 89 3.28 -8.24 2.90
C LEU A 89 3.03 -9.28 1.80
N VAL A 90 2.09 -10.22 2.04
CA VAL A 90 1.69 -11.20 1.02
C VAL A 90 1.15 -10.48 -0.22
N ASN A 91 0.19 -9.57 -0.06
CA ASN A 91 -0.39 -8.83 -1.18
C ASN A 91 0.66 -8.02 -1.97
N LEU A 92 1.61 -7.38 -1.27
CA LEU A 92 2.69 -6.61 -1.92
C LEU A 92 3.63 -7.53 -2.71
N SER A 93 3.90 -8.74 -2.21
CA SER A 93 4.73 -9.72 -2.90
C SER A 93 4.04 -10.30 -4.14
N GLU A 94 2.75 -10.65 -4.03
CA GLU A 94 1.94 -11.15 -5.15
C GLU A 94 1.77 -10.10 -6.25
N ALA A 95 1.65 -8.82 -5.86
CA ALA A 95 1.59 -7.69 -6.79
C ALA A 95 2.95 -7.30 -7.38
N GLY A 96 4.05 -7.98 -6.99
CA GLY A 96 5.41 -7.69 -7.47
C GLY A 96 6.00 -6.36 -6.99
N VAL A 97 5.38 -5.73 -5.98
CA VAL A 97 5.87 -4.47 -5.40
C VAL A 97 7.14 -4.70 -4.57
N ILE A 98 7.23 -5.86 -3.94
CA ILE A 98 8.41 -6.32 -3.18
C ILE A 98 8.76 -7.76 -3.60
N THR A 99 10.04 -8.13 -3.49
CA THR A 99 10.49 -9.48 -3.83
C THR A 99 10.34 -10.43 -2.64
N LEU A 100 10.20 -11.73 -2.92
CA LEU A 100 10.19 -12.76 -1.87
C LEU A 100 11.49 -12.77 -1.06
N ASP A 101 12.63 -12.58 -1.72
CA ASP A 101 13.94 -12.47 -1.04
C ASP A 101 13.97 -11.30 -0.04
N TRP A 102 13.32 -10.18 -0.37
CA TRP A 102 13.22 -9.05 0.54
C TRP A 102 12.34 -9.40 1.76
N VAL A 103 11.21 -10.08 1.54
CA VAL A 103 10.30 -10.52 2.61
C VAL A 103 11.02 -11.50 3.56
N ASP A 104 11.73 -12.49 3.02
CA ASP A 104 12.48 -13.47 3.81
C ASP A 104 13.56 -12.81 4.69
N ASN A 105 14.32 -11.86 4.13
CA ASN A 105 15.31 -11.11 4.88
C ASN A 105 14.67 -10.26 5.98
N TYR A 106 13.53 -9.63 5.69
CA TYR A 106 12.78 -8.85 6.68
C TYR A 106 12.30 -9.73 7.86
N VAL A 107 11.72 -10.90 7.57
CA VAL A 107 11.23 -11.84 8.60
C VAL A 107 12.38 -12.36 9.46
N ARG A 108 13.52 -12.72 8.85
CA ARG A 108 14.72 -13.16 9.58
C ARG A 108 15.23 -12.09 10.53
N LYS A 109 15.32 -10.84 10.07
CA LYS A 109 15.76 -9.71 10.89
C LYS A 109 14.82 -9.46 12.06
N LYS A 110 13.50 -9.52 11.83
CA LYS A 110 12.51 -9.35 12.91
C LYS A 110 12.60 -10.42 13.99
N ARG A 111 12.78 -11.70 13.62
CA ARG A 111 13.00 -12.78 14.60
C ARG A 111 14.24 -12.55 15.46
N GLN A 112 15.33 -12.07 14.84
CA GLN A 112 16.56 -11.76 15.58
C GLN A 112 16.36 -10.59 16.55
N GLU A 113 15.63 -9.55 16.14
CA GLU A 113 15.27 -8.41 17.02
C GLU A 113 14.43 -8.87 18.23
N ASP A 114 13.45 -9.74 18.01
CA ASP A 114 12.60 -10.27 19.08
C ASP A 114 13.40 -11.16 20.05
N ASP A 115 14.26 -12.05 19.53
CA ASP A 115 15.14 -12.90 20.35
C ASP A 115 16.11 -12.06 21.20
N SER A 116 16.63 -10.94 20.67
CA SER A 116 17.49 -10.03 21.43
C SER A 116 16.75 -9.30 22.57
N LYS A 117 15.50 -8.88 22.34
CA LYS A 117 14.67 -8.26 23.39
C LYS A 117 14.31 -9.23 24.50
N VAL A 118 14.01 -10.49 24.16
CA VAL A 118 13.72 -11.53 25.17
C VAL A 118 14.93 -11.77 26.07
N LYS A 119 16.15 -11.76 25.51
CA LYS A 119 17.39 -11.93 26.28
C LYS A 119 17.69 -10.76 27.22
N GLU A 120 17.39 -9.52 26.84
CA GLU A 120 17.55 -8.35 27.73
C GLU A 120 16.57 -8.35 28.91
N ILE A 121 15.36 -8.88 28.73
CA ILE A 121 14.34 -8.92 29.79
C ILE A 121 14.59 -10.07 30.78
N THR A 122 15.30 -11.10 30.36
CA THR A 122 15.59 -12.30 31.16
C THR A 122 16.99 -12.30 31.79
N SER A 123 17.77 -11.23 31.60
CA SER A 123 19.10 -11.02 32.20
C SER A 123 19.07 -10.05 33.38
#